data_AF-A0A965X938-F1
#
_entry.id   AF-A0A965X938-F1
#
_cell.length_a   1.000
_cell.length_b   1.000
_cell.length_c   1.000
_cell.angle_alpha   90.00
_cell.angle_beta   90.00
_cell.angle_gamma   90.00
#
_symmetry.space_group_name_H-M   'P 1'
#
loop_
_entity.id
_entity.type
_entity.pdbx_description
1 polymer ?
#
loop_
_entity_poly.entity_id
_entity_poly.type
_entity_poly.pdbx_seq_one_letter_code
_entity_poly.pdbx_strand_id
1 'polypeptide(L)'
;MNLFWKRLFRVVQSTSAFERKIETVQTAGGVDEPEYSAGEMQDKAQLAEVVNSDDFRQKKELYRTRKYRDTDECRILRQYEKLLNDPNIKLYYETKYSDSLKEYLSFKSNPESLNLKNLSILEVSAKIEKLKAFEQSGGYKNYTQYHDSLAVREFEELKKKISEPDFQQANAFWANPDRWETTHEYRMEQRYRELTGGQPATPARRNKSSLFRKYSRVRLTFNERFDWNKQEESRWSAGFHSGNPRLVGNYSYVNELQANNNGRNVSTSDGILTIHTVELPSRSLAWDVQKGFVEKQYEYASDVIQTSAAFRQKYGVFSAKIRCSGSIHHALWLSGEKKLPHINIFHFDGNNITMGNANQHKMDGLTINGIPESQFYIYTLEWTPRALVWYVNNLEVYRTTENVPQEALYIGINSFIPAKTEPAPGKLEVDWIKAWEVRE
;
A
#
# COMPACT_ATOMS: atom_id res chain seq x y z
N MET A 1 5.16 -6.90 -10.13
CA MET A 1 3.97 -7.66 -9.68
C MET A 1 2.72 -7.02 -10.26
N ASN A 2 1.83 -7.81 -10.86
CA ASN A 2 0.55 -7.30 -11.38
C ASN A 2 -0.57 -7.46 -10.32
N LEU A 3 -1.23 -6.35 -9.98
CA LEU A 3 -2.30 -6.29 -8.97
C LEU A 3 -3.71 -6.24 -9.57
N PHE A 4 -3.85 -6.24 -10.89
CA PHE A 4 -5.15 -6.22 -11.58
C PHE A 4 -6.08 -7.34 -11.06
N TRP A 5 -5.60 -8.58 -11.06
CA TRP A 5 -6.36 -9.73 -10.57
C TRP A 5 -6.62 -9.67 -9.08
N LYS A 6 -5.62 -9.28 -8.28
CA LYS A 6 -5.77 -9.15 -6.82
C LYS A 6 -6.82 -8.10 -6.46
N ARG A 7 -6.95 -7.04 -7.25
CA ARG A 7 -7.99 -6.02 -7.13
C ARG A 7 -9.35 -6.53 -7.61
N LEU A 8 -9.40 -7.14 -8.80
CA LEU A 8 -10.63 -7.69 -9.37
C LEU A 8 -11.31 -8.67 -8.40
N PHE A 9 -10.51 -9.45 -7.70
CA PHE A 9 -10.98 -10.48 -6.78
C PHE A 9 -10.99 -10.05 -5.30
N ARG A 10 -10.85 -8.75 -5.01
CA ARG A 10 -10.94 -8.15 -3.67
C ARG A 10 -9.95 -8.68 -2.63
N VAL A 11 -8.83 -9.24 -3.08
CA VAL A 11 -7.67 -9.54 -2.20
C VAL A 11 -7.08 -8.23 -1.67
N VAL A 12 -7.04 -7.21 -2.53
CA VAL A 12 -6.80 -5.83 -2.14
C VAL A 12 -8.13 -5.22 -1.69
N GLN A 13 -8.23 -4.84 -0.42
CA GLN A 13 -9.36 -4.11 0.13
C GLN A 13 -9.52 -2.76 -0.57
N SER A 14 -10.76 -2.27 -0.68
CA SER A 14 -10.97 -0.90 -1.14
C SER A 14 -10.31 0.08 -0.19
N THR A 15 -9.76 1.17 -0.74
CA THR A 15 -9.06 2.19 0.03
C THR A 15 -9.93 2.72 1.18
N SER A 16 -11.21 2.98 0.94
CA SER A 16 -12.17 3.44 1.96
C SER A 16 -12.50 2.41 3.05
N ALA A 17 -12.44 1.10 2.76
CA ALA A 17 -12.64 0.06 3.77
C ALA A 17 -11.38 -0.10 4.63
N PHE A 18 -10.21 -0.08 3.98
CA PHE A 18 -8.91 -0.15 4.66
C PHE A 18 -8.66 1.09 5.53
N GLU A 19 -8.98 2.28 5.04
CA GLU A 19 -8.87 3.55 5.76
C GLU A 19 -9.73 3.55 7.02
N ARG A 20 -11.03 3.20 6.91
CA ARG A 20 -11.91 3.04 8.09
C ARG A 20 -11.33 2.07 9.10
N LYS A 21 -10.72 0.97 8.65
CA LYS A 21 -10.08 -0.01 9.56
C LYS A 21 -8.87 0.60 10.28
N ILE A 22 -8.03 1.38 9.59
CA ILE A 22 -6.92 2.12 10.22
C ILE A 22 -7.46 3.09 11.27
N GLU A 23 -8.52 3.83 10.95
CA GLU A 23 -9.13 4.80 11.86
C GLU A 23 -9.77 4.14 13.08
N THR A 24 -10.51 3.04 12.91
CA THR A 24 -11.09 2.29 14.02
C THR A 24 -10.01 1.79 14.98
N VAL A 25 -8.88 1.29 14.47
CA VAL A 25 -7.78 0.84 15.32
C VAL A 25 -7.11 2.00 16.05
N GLN A 26 -7.04 3.19 15.44
CA GLN A 26 -6.50 4.40 16.08
C GLN A 26 -7.41 4.97 17.16
N THR A 27 -8.72 5.00 16.91
CA THR A 27 -9.71 5.40 17.92
C THR A 27 -9.71 4.41 19.09
N ALA A 28 -9.64 3.10 18.80
CA ALA A 28 -9.56 2.07 19.83
C ALA A 28 -8.22 2.03 20.59
N GLY A 29 -7.14 2.54 20.00
CA GLY A 29 -5.82 2.67 20.65
C GLY A 29 -5.61 4.00 21.40
N GLY A 30 -6.57 4.93 21.31
CA GLY A 30 -6.62 6.18 22.07
C GLY A 30 -7.69 6.19 23.17
N VAL A 31 -8.59 5.21 23.18
CA VAL A 31 -9.27 4.81 24.42
C VAL A 31 -8.25 3.96 25.16
N ASP A 32 -7.99 4.27 26.42
CA ASP A 32 -7.39 3.32 27.33
C ASP A 32 -8.00 1.94 26.99
N GLU A 33 -7.18 1.00 26.49
CA GLU A 33 -7.52 -0.42 26.64
C GLU A 33 -8.08 -0.49 28.04
N PRO A 34 -9.36 -0.92 28.25
CA PRO A 34 -9.98 -0.80 29.56
C PRO A 34 -8.95 -1.35 30.52
N GLU A 35 -8.38 -0.44 31.30
CA GLU A 35 -7.44 -0.80 32.33
C GLU A 35 -8.38 -1.52 33.26
N TYR A 36 -8.46 -2.84 33.06
CA TYR A 36 -9.36 -3.71 33.79
C TYR A 36 -9.12 -3.30 35.23
N SER A 37 -10.19 -2.82 35.85
CA SER A 37 -10.08 -2.23 37.17
C SER A 37 -9.31 -3.21 38.04
N ALA A 38 -8.50 -2.71 38.97
CA ALA A 38 -7.73 -3.55 39.89
C ALA A 38 -8.59 -4.61 40.64
N GLY A 39 -9.92 -4.59 40.50
CA GLY A 39 -10.86 -5.60 40.99
C GLY A 39 -11.16 -6.80 40.06
N GLU A 40 -10.75 -6.85 38.79
CA GLU A 40 -11.07 -7.97 37.88
C GLU A 40 -9.97 -9.05 37.77
N MET A 41 -8.75 -8.78 38.25
CA MET A 41 -7.71 -9.81 38.41
C MET A 41 -7.86 -10.50 39.77
N GLN A 42 -8.81 -11.43 39.83
CA GLN A 42 -9.11 -12.21 41.01
C GLN A 42 -7.93 -13.12 41.41
N ASP A 43 -7.72 -13.17 42.73
CA ASP A 43 -6.92 -14.07 43.58
C ASP A 43 -5.95 -15.08 42.91
N LYS A 44 -4.73 -15.16 43.44
CA LYS A 44 -3.68 -16.11 43.04
C LYS A 44 -4.19 -17.56 42.97
N ALA A 45 -5.12 -17.93 43.85
CA ALA A 45 -5.74 -19.26 43.88
C ALA A 45 -6.58 -19.57 42.62
N GLN A 46 -7.35 -18.60 42.12
CA GLN A 46 -8.18 -18.78 40.93
C GLN A 46 -7.34 -18.86 39.65
N LEU A 47 -6.30 -18.03 39.56
CA LEU A 47 -5.33 -18.11 38.47
C LEU A 47 -4.59 -19.47 38.47
N ALA A 48 -4.29 -20.02 39.65
CA ALA A 48 -3.68 -21.34 39.77
C ALA A 48 -4.60 -22.45 39.23
N GLU A 49 -5.89 -22.40 39.54
CA GLU A 49 -6.88 -23.38 39.06
C GLU A 49 -6.95 -23.38 37.52
N VAL A 50 -7.04 -22.19 36.92
CA VAL A 50 -7.13 -22.04 35.46
C VAL A 50 -5.82 -22.43 34.76
N VAL A 51 -4.67 -21.91 35.20
CA VAL A 51 -3.37 -22.15 34.54
C VAL A 51 -2.90 -23.60 34.68
N ASN A 52 -3.24 -24.26 35.79
CA ASN A 52 -2.89 -25.67 36.00
C ASN A 52 -3.93 -26.65 35.42
N SER A 53 -5.07 -26.17 34.94
CA SER A 53 -6.09 -27.02 34.32
C SER A 53 -5.55 -27.78 33.10
N ASP A 54 -6.12 -28.95 32.82
CA ASP A 54 -5.75 -29.74 31.64
C ASP A 54 -6.16 -29.03 30.34
N ASP A 55 -7.30 -28.33 30.33
CA ASP A 55 -7.76 -27.54 29.18
C ASP A 55 -6.75 -26.47 28.79
N PHE A 56 -6.24 -25.72 29.77
CA PHE A 56 -5.21 -24.70 29.54
C PHE A 56 -3.93 -25.31 28.93
N ARG A 57 -3.46 -26.43 29.50
CA ARG A 57 -2.25 -27.12 29.02
C ARG A 57 -2.43 -27.65 27.60
N GLN A 58 -3.57 -28.26 27.29
CA GLN A 58 -3.88 -28.75 25.96
C GLN A 58 -3.99 -27.62 24.94
N LYS A 59 -4.67 -26.52 25.29
CA LYS A 59 -4.82 -25.34 24.43
C LYS A 59 -3.47 -24.67 24.14
N LYS A 60 -2.62 -24.54 25.16
CA LYS A 60 -1.24 -24.04 25.02
C LYS A 60 -0.43 -24.91 24.07
N GLU A 61 -0.47 -26.22 24.24
CA GLU A 61 0.28 -27.15 23.40
C GLU A 61 -0.23 -27.11 21.95
N LEU A 62 -1.55 -27.11 21.75
CA LEU A 62 -2.16 -26.96 20.43
C LEU A 62 -1.67 -25.69 19.72
N TYR A 63 -1.71 -24.55 20.39
CA TYR A 63 -1.32 -23.27 19.79
C TYR A 63 0.18 -23.17 19.54
N ARG A 64 1.04 -23.81 20.33
CA ARG A 64 2.49 -23.81 20.10
C ARG A 64 2.92 -24.79 19.02
N THR A 65 2.28 -25.96 18.91
CA THR A 65 2.74 -27.04 18.02
C THR A 65 2.07 -27.07 16.65
N ARG A 66 0.79 -26.69 16.54
CA ARG A 66 0.08 -26.76 15.27
C ARG A 66 0.68 -25.79 14.25
N LYS A 67 1.17 -26.32 13.12
CA LYS A 67 1.79 -25.48 12.07
C LYS A 67 0.70 -24.88 11.20
N TYR A 68 0.91 -23.63 10.77
CA TYR A 68 -0.03 -22.93 9.88
C TYR A 68 -0.37 -23.71 8.61
N ARG A 69 0.62 -24.39 8.01
CA ARG A 69 0.42 -25.20 6.80
C ARG A 69 -0.57 -26.36 6.97
N ASP A 70 -0.84 -26.76 8.22
CA ASP A 70 -1.72 -27.86 8.61
C ASP A 70 -3.09 -27.36 9.10
N THR A 71 -3.42 -26.07 8.86
CA THR A 71 -4.73 -25.49 9.20
C THR A 71 -5.65 -25.37 7.99
N ASP A 72 -6.95 -25.35 8.26
CA ASP A 72 -7.97 -25.22 7.22
C ASP A 72 -7.86 -23.89 6.48
N GLU A 73 -7.47 -22.81 7.18
CA GLU A 73 -7.30 -21.49 6.60
C GLU A 73 -6.17 -21.45 5.58
N CYS A 74 -5.03 -22.09 5.89
CA CYS A 74 -3.92 -22.20 4.93
C CYS A 74 -4.33 -23.03 3.71
N ARG A 75 -5.07 -24.13 3.91
CA ARG A 75 -5.59 -24.96 2.81
C ARG A 75 -6.54 -24.16 1.91
N ILE A 76 -7.50 -23.47 2.50
CA ILE A 76 -8.47 -22.62 1.80
C ILE A 76 -7.77 -21.51 1.01
N LEU A 77 -6.79 -20.83 1.62
CA LEU A 77 -6.02 -19.80 0.93
C LEU A 77 -5.21 -20.34 -0.24
N ARG A 78 -4.55 -21.49 -0.08
CA ARG A 78 -3.80 -22.11 -1.19
C ARG A 78 -4.72 -22.53 -2.33
N GLN A 79 -5.90 -23.05 -2.02
CA GLN A 79 -6.90 -23.42 -3.03
C GLN A 79 -7.41 -22.19 -3.78
N TYR A 80 -7.71 -21.12 -3.05
CA TYR A 80 -8.06 -19.83 -3.64
C TYR A 80 -6.93 -19.27 -4.51
N GLU A 81 -5.68 -19.25 -4.02
CA GLU A 81 -4.52 -18.77 -4.78
C GLU A 81 -4.25 -19.58 -6.03
N LYS A 82 -4.51 -20.89 -6.00
CA LYS A 82 -4.40 -21.76 -7.17
C LYS A 82 -5.40 -21.35 -8.25
N LEU A 83 -6.68 -21.19 -7.88
CA LEU A 83 -7.74 -20.79 -8.81
C LEU A 83 -7.59 -19.32 -9.28
N LEU A 84 -7.16 -18.44 -8.38
CA LEU A 84 -6.81 -17.05 -8.67
C LEU A 84 -5.74 -16.97 -9.77
N ASN A 85 -4.80 -17.92 -9.78
CA ASN A 85 -3.73 -17.97 -10.75
C ASN A 85 -4.02 -18.82 -11.98
N ASP A 86 -5.16 -19.52 -12.02
CA ASP A 86 -5.56 -20.35 -13.14
C ASP A 86 -5.80 -19.48 -14.41
N PRO A 87 -5.14 -19.79 -15.53
CA PRO A 87 -5.21 -18.98 -16.74
C PRO A 87 -6.61 -18.95 -17.37
N ASN A 88 -7.40 -20.03 -17.25
CA ASN A 88 -8.75 -20.09 -17.81
C ASN A 88 -9.74 -19.31 -16.94
N ILE A 89 -9.58 -19.36 -15.60
CA ILE A 89 -10.38 -18.53 -14.69
C ILE A 89 -10.06 -17.05 -14.92
N LYS A 90 -8.78 -16.69 -15.06
CA LYS A 90 -8.37 -15.34 -15.46
C LYS A 90 -9.06 -14.93 -16.77
N LEU A 91 -8.84 -15.68 -17.85
CA LEU A 91 -9.43 -15.38 -19.15
C LEU A 91 -10.97 -15.29 -19.10
N TYR A 92 -11.63 -16.11 -18.26
CA TYR A 92 -13.07 -16.05 -18.03
C TYR A 92 -13.49 -14.69 -17.48
N TYR A 93 -12.83 -14.19 -16.43
CA TYR A 93 -13.16 -12.89 -15.84
C TYR A 93 -12.75 -11.71 -16.72
N GLU A 94 -11.62 -11.81 -17.42
CA GLU A 94 -11.22 -10.85 -18.47
C GLU A 94 -12.33 -10.72 -19.52
N THR A 95 -12.85 -11.85 -20.02
CA THR A 95 -13.93 -11.86 -21.01
C THR A 95 -15.25 -11.39 -20.41
N LYS A 96 -15.60 -11.85 -19.20
CA LYS A 96 -16.82 -11.51 -18.45
C LYS A 96 -17.00 -10.00 -18.28
N TYR A 97 -15.90 -9.29 -18.05
CA TYR A 97 -15.91 -7.84 -17.85
C TYR A 97 -15.50 -7.03 -19.09
N SER A 98 -15.35 -7.68 -20.25
CA SER A 98 -15.01 -6.99 -21.50
C SER A 98 -16.22 -6.29 -22.12
N ASP A 99 -15.98 -5.13 -22.75
CA ASP A 99 -17.01 -4.43 -23.53
C ASP A 99 -17.48 -5.27 -24.73
N SER A 100 -16.61 -6.11 -25.29
CA SER A 100 -16.96 -6.99 -26.40
C SER A 100 -18.01 -8.03 -26.00
N LEU A 101 -17.89 -8.64 -24.82
CA LEU A 101 -18.93 -9.54 -24.31
C LEU A 101 -20.23 -8.78 -24.04
N LYS A 102 -20.16 -7.59 -23.45
CA LYS A 102 -21.34 -6.76 -23.17
C LYS A 102 -22.08 -6.38 -24.44
N GLU A 103 -21.36 -5.90 -25.46
CA GLU A 103 -21.90 -5.57 -26.79
C GLU A 103 -22.53 -6.82 -27.43
N TYR A 104 -21.85 -7.96 -27.37
CA TYR A 104 -22.33 -9.22 -27.94
C TYR A 104 -23.59 -9.75 -27.25
N LEU A 105 -23.63 -9.78 -25.91
CA LEU A 105 -24.81 -10.21 -25.15
C LEU A 105 -25.99 -9.24 -25.33
N SER A 106 -25.73 -7.93 -25.41
CA SER A 106 -26.74 -6.92 -25.73
C SER A 106 -27.34 -7.16 -27.12
N PHE A 107 -26.52 -7.44 -28.12
CA PHE A 107 -26.98 -7.79 -29.46
C PHE A 107 -27.79 -9.10 -29.48
N LYS A 108 -27.32 -10.16 -28.80
CA LYS A 108 -28.03 -11.44 -28.71
C LYS A 108 -29.40 -11.32 -28.05
N SER A 109 -29.53 -10.45 -27.06
CA SER A 109 -30.79 -10.24 -26.33
C SER A 109 -31.71 -9.24 -27.04
N ASN A 110 -31.16 -8.20 -27.65
CA ASN A 110 -31.89 -7.25 -28.48
C ASN A 110 -31.06 -6.86 -29.72
N PRO A 111 -31.39 -7.40 -30.91
CA PRO A 111 -30.70 -7.07 -32.15
C PRO A 111 -30.74 -5.58 -32.51
N GLU A 112 -31.75 -4.83 -32.06
CA GLU A 112 -31.85 -3.37 -32.29
C GLU A 112 -30.82 -2.56 -31.49
N SER A 113 -30.15 -3.16 -30.51
CA SER A 113 -29.13 -2.48 -29.68
C SER A 113 -27.91 -1.98 -30.46
N LEU A 114 -27.68 -2.49 -31.68
CA LEU A 114 -26.62 -2.01 -32.56
C LEU A 114 -27.00 -0.76 -33.37
N ASN A 115 -28.26 -0.31 -33.29
CA ASN A 115 -28.80 0.83 -34.04
C ASN A 115 -28.48 0.78 -35.54
N LEU A 116 -28.61 -0.40 -36.15
CA LEU A 116 -28.19 -0.66 -37.54
C LEU A 116 -28.95 0.17 -38.57
N LYS A 117 -30.16 0.65 -38.25
CA LYS A 117 -31.03 1.43 -39.15
C LYS A 117 -30.42 2.77 -39.57
N ASN A 118 -29.47 3.30 -38.80
CA ASN A 118 -28.81 4.58 -39.06
C ASN A 118 -27.39 4.44 -39.61
N LEU A 119 -26.96 3.22 -39.96
CA LEU A 119 -25.60 2.93 -40.40
C LEU A 119 -25.55 2.60 -41.89
N SER A 120 -24.42 2.91 -42.54
CA SER A 120 -24.16 2.46 -43.90
C SER A 120 -23.97 0.95 -43.96
N ILE A 121 -24.16 0.35 -45.15
CA ILE A 121 -24.00 -1.10 -45.38
C ILE A 121 -22.59 -1.58 -44.94
N LEU A 122 -21.56 -0.78 -45.20
CA LEU A 122 -20.17 -1.08 -44.81
C LEU A 122 -20.00 -1.13 -43.29
N GLU A 123 -20.58 -0.18 -42.57
CA GLU A 123 -20.52 -0.12 -41.09
C GLU A 123 -21.31 -1.26 -40.45
N VAL A 124 -22.48 -1.59 -41.02
CA VAL A 124 -23.28 -2.76 -40.60
C VAL A 124 -22.47 -4.04 -40.79
N SER A 125 -21.86 -4.24 -41.95
CA SER A 125 -21.04 -5.41 -42.24
C SER A 125 -19.86 -5.53 -41.28
N ALA A 126 -19.13 -4.43 -41.02
CA ALA A 126 -18.01 -4.42 -40.08
C ALA A 126 -18.43 -4.79 -38.64
N LYS A 127 -19.58 -4.28 -38.17
CA LYS A 127 -20.13 -4.63 -36.85
C LYS A 127 -20.50 -6.11 -36.75
N ILE A 128 -21.16 -6.66 -37.78
CA ILE A 128 -21.53 -8.07 -37.82
C ILE A 128 -20.29 -8.97 -37.83
N GLU A 129 -19.28 -8.65 -38.63
CA GLU A 129 -18.04 -9.43 -38.68
C GLU A 129 -17.26 -9.35 -37.35
N LYS A 130 -17.24 -8.19 -36.67
CA LYS A 130 -16.69 -8.07 -35.32
C LYS A 130 -17.39 -9.00 -34.32
N LEU A 131 -18.72 -9.08 -34.36
CA LEU A 131 -19.49 -9.95 -33.46
C LEU A 131 -19.26 -11.43 -33.75
N LYS A 132 -19.21 -11.82 -35.03
CA LYS A 132 -18.86 -13.19 -35.44
C LYS A 132 -17.45 -13.57 -35.00
N ALA A 133 -16.46 -12.68 -35.21
CA ALA A 133 -15.09 -12.90 -34.79
C ALA A 133 -15.00 -13.06 -33.27
N PHE A 134 -15.76 -12.26 -32.51
CA PHE A 134 -15.84 -12.40 -31.06
C PHE A 134 -16.46 -13.74 -30.64
N GLU A 135 -17.57 -14.17 -31.25
CA GLU A 135 -18.19 -15.48 -30.97
C GLU A 135 -17.23 -16.66 -31.27
N GLN A 136 -16.35 -16.52 -32.25
CA GLN A 136 -15.36 -17.53 -32.58
C GLN A 136 -14.09 -17.46 -31.72
N SER A 137 -13.91 -16.38 -30.97
CA SER A 137 -12.71 -16.12 -30.18
C SER A 137 -12.51 -17.14 -29.05
N GLY A 138 -11.24 -17.37 -28.69
CA GLY A 138 -10.90 -18.21 -27.53
C GLY A 138 -11.48 -17.67 -26.23
N GLY A 139 -11.55 -16.34 -26.07
CA GLY A 139 -12.14 -15.70 -24.89
C GLY A 139 -13.63 -16.04 -24.73
N TYR A 140 -14.42 -15.91 -25.79
CA TYR A 140 -15.85 -16.26 -25.73
C TYR A 140 -16.08 -17.76 -25.51
N LYS A 141 -15.32 -18.64 -26.16
CA LYS A 141 -15.38 -20.10 -25.93
C LYS A 141 -15.03 -20.46 -24.48
N ASN A 142 -14.00 -19.84 -23.92
CA ASN A 142 -13.64 -20.01 -22.52
C ASN A 142 -14.73 -19.46 -21.60
N TYR A 143 -15.31 -18.29 -21.94
CA TYR A 143 -16.43 -17.72 -21.20
C TYR A 143 -17.61 -18.69 -21.12
N THR A 144 -18.08 -19.22 -22.25
CA THR A 144 -19.21 -20.16 -22.26
C THR A 144 -18.92 -21.46 -21.52
N GLN A 145 -17.68 -21.96 -21.57
CA GLN A 145 -17.27 -23.15 -20.83
C GLN A 145 -17.23 -22.93 -19.31
N TYR A 146 -16.76 -21.76 -18.86
CA TYR A 146 -16.58 -21.48 -17.43
C TYR A 146 -17.77 -20.77 -16.79
N HIS A 147 -18.64 -20.13 -17.57
CA HIS A 147 -19.88 -19.53 -17.08
C HIS A 147 -20.71 -20.61 -16.40
N ASP A 148 -21.04 -20.38 -15.13
CA ASP A 148 -21.73 -21.34 -14.25
C ASP A 148 -21.00 -22.66 -13.98
N SER A 149 -19.72 -22.79 -14.33
CA SER A 149 -18.91 -23.97 -14.01
C SER A 149 -18.67 -24.12 -12.51
N LEU A 150 -18.41 -25.35 -12.06
CA LEU A 150 -18.07 -25.63 -10.67
C LEU A 150 -16.81 -24.87 -10.24
N ALA A 151 -15.80 -24.76 -11.11
CA ALA A 151 -14.56 -24.05 -10.82
C ALA A 151 -14.78 -22.55 -10.54
N VAL A 152 -15.65 -21.88 -11.29
CA VAL A 152 -16.01 -20.47 -11.03
C VAL A 152 -16.83 -20.33 -9.74
N ARG A 153 -17.77 -21.25 -9.48
CA ARG A 153 -18.55 -21.26 -8.23
C ARG A 153 -17.64 -21.44 -7.01
N GLU A 154 -16.78 -22.45 -7.05
CA GLU A 154 -15.78 -22.72 -6.01
C GLU A 154 -14.86 -21.51 -5.79
N PHE A 155 -14.42 -20.88 -6.87
CA PHE A 155 -13.62 -19.67 -6.79
C PHE A 155 -14.36 -18.51 -6.10
N GLU A 156 -15.62 -18.25 -6.45
CA GLU A 156 -16.43 -17.19 -5.81
C GLU A 156 -16.76 -17.51 -4.35
N GLU A 157 -17.01 -18.79 -4.02
CA GLU A 157 -17.22 -19.25 -2.64
C GLU A 157 -15.96 -19.07 -1.80
N LEU A 158 -14.79 -19.46 -2.31
CA LEU A 158 -13.51 -19.24 -1.64
C LEU A 158 -13.22 -17.75 -1.49
N LYS A 159 -13.46 -16.95 -2.54
CA LYS A 159 -13.32 -15.49 -2.52
C LYS A 159 -14.20 -14.86 -1.43
N LYS A 160 -15.45 -15.30 -1.31
CA LYS A 160 -16.36 -14.89 -0.23
C LYS A 160 -15.79 -15.31 1.12
N LYS A 161 -15.40 -16.58 1.27
CA LYS A 161 -14.89 -17.14 2.52
C LYS A 161 -13.67 -16.38 3.04
N ILE A 162 -12.69 -16.09 2.19
CA ILE A 162 -11.47 -15.36 2.60
C ILE A 162 -11.74 -13.88 2.90
N SER A 163 -12.86 -13.34 2.43
CA SER A 163 -13.28 -11.96 2.71
C SER A 163 -14.01 -11.82 4.05
N GLU A 164 -14.47 -12.93 4.65
CA GLU A 164 -15.16 -12.93 5.95
C GLU A 164 -14.20 -12.49 7.07
N PRO A 165 -14.62 -11.56 7.96
CA PRO A 165 -13.78 -11.10 9.07
C PRO A 165 -13.26 -12.24 9.96
N ASP A 166 -14.12 -13.21 10.27
CA ASP A 166 -13.77 -14.36 11.12
C ASP A 166 -12.70 -15.22 10.48
N PHE A 167 -12.78 -15.45 9.17
CA PHE A 167 -11.73 -16.17 8.44
C PHE A 167 -10.42 -15.39 8.46
N GLN A 168 -10.46 -14.08 8.22
CA GLN A 168 -9.25 -13.24 8.26
C GLN A 168 -8.60 -13.25 9.64
N GLN A 169 -9.41 -13.22 10.70
CA GLN A 169 -8.94 -13.29 12.08
C GLN A 169 -8.34 -14.65 12.41
N ALA A 170 -9.04 -15.74 12.09
CA ALA A 170 -8.57 -17.11 12.31
C ALA A 170 -7.29 -17.39 11.52
N ASN A 171 -7.26 -16.99 10.25
CA ASN A 171 -6.09 -17.15 9.40
C ASN A 171 -4.89 -16.36 9.93
N ALA A 172 -5.09 -15.10 10.33
CA ALA A 172 -4.03 -14.30 10.93
C ALA A 172 -3.55 -14.89 12.27
N PHE A 173 -4.46 -15.45 13.07
CA PHE A 173 -4.13 -16.13 14.31
C PHE A 173 -3.25 -17.36 14.06
N TRP A 174 -3.63 -18.25 13.14
CA TRP A 174 -2.86 -19.45 12.84
C TRP A 174 -1.56 -19.17 12.08
N ALA A 175 -1.55 -18.16 11.20
CA ALA A 175 -0.34 -17.73 10.48
C ALA A 175 0.72 -17.12 11.41
N ASN A 176 0.30 -16.57 12.55
CA ASN A 176 1.22 -16.01 13.54
C ASN A 176 1.94 -17.12 14.31
N PRO A 177 3.29 -17.20 14.24
CA PRO A 177 4.06 -18.20 14.98
C PRO A 177 3.99 -17.99 16.51
N ASP A 178 3.77 -16.75 16.95
CA ASP A 178 3.71 -16.36 18.37
C ASP A 178 2.24 -16.21 18.83
N ARG A 179 1.35 -17.09 18.38
CA ARG A 179 -0.11 -16.96 18.61
C ARG A 179 -0.52 -17.28 20.04
N TRP A 180 0.22 -18.14 20.73
CA TRP A 180 0.00 -18.41 22.14
C TRP A 180 0.15 -17.14 22.97
N GLU A 181 1.19 -16.34 22.71
CA GLU A 181 1.56 -15.12 23.43
C GLU A 181 0.52 -14.00 23.34
N THR A 182 -0.56 -14.25 22.61
CA THR A 182 -1.55 -13.25 22.21
C THR A 182 -2.94 -13.59 22.69
N THR A 183 -3.09 -14.73 23.34
CA THR A 183 -4.33 -15.19 23.94
C THR A 183 -4.53 -14.54 25.31
N HIS A 184 -5.76 -14.61 25.81
CA HIS A 184 -6.08 -14.24 27.19
C HIS A 184 -5.36 -15.16 28.19
N GLU A 185 -5.27 -16.44 27.83
CA GLU A 185 -4.64 -17.50 28.60
C GLU A 185 -3.15 -17.24 28.86
N TYR A 186 -2.40 -16.73 27.88
CA TYR A 186 -1.01 -16.35 28.12
C TYR A 186 -0.87 -15.22 29.15
N ARG A 187 -1.79 -14.24 29.14
CA ARG A 187 -1.80 -13.16 30.13
C ARG A 187 -2.09 -13.68 31.54
N MET A 188 -3.04 -14.61 31.67
CA MET A 188 -3.31 -15.30 32.94
C MET A 188 -2.07 -16.05 33.45
N GLU A 189 -1.35 -16.75 32.57
CA GLU A 189 -0.10 -17.43 32.93
C GLU A 189 1.00 -16.44 33.36
N GLN A 190 1.19 -15.31 32.67
CA GLN A 190 2.18 -14.31 33.08
C GLN A 190 1.83 -13.70 34.44
N ARG A 191 0.56 -13.35 34.66
CA ARG A 191 0.10 -12.80 35.93
C ARG A 191 0.28 -13.79 37.08
N TYR A 192 -0.04 -15.05 36.86
CA TYR A 192 0.20 -16.11 37.85
C TYR A 192 1.69 -16.25 38.19
N ARG A 193 2.58 -16.16 37.18
CA ARG A 193 4.03 -16.17 37.38
C ARG A 193 4.52 -14.97 38.21
N GLU A 194 4.01 -13.77 37.93
CA GLU A 194 4.32 -12.57 38.73
C GLU A 194 3.93 -12.74 40.20
N LEU A 195 2.70 -13.21 40.46
CA LEU A 195 2.17 -13.44 41.82
C LEU A 195 2.86 -14.61 42.56
N THR A 196 3.60 -15.45 41.85
CA THR A 196 4.39 -16.56 42.42
C THR A 196 5.88 -16.22 42.53
N GLY A 197 6.30 -15.00 42.21
CA GLY A 197 7.69 -14.55 42.31
C GLY A 197 8.59 -15.03 41.16
N GLY A 198 8.01 -15.50 40.05
CA GLY A 198 8.75 -15.86 38.85
C GLY A 198 9.15 -14.63 38.05
N GLN A 199 10.37 -14.62 37.49
CA GLN A 199 10.74 -13.63 36.49
C GLN A 199 9.90 -13.81 35.21
N PRO A 200 9.45 -12.72 34.57
CA PRO A 200 8.71 -12.80 33.31
C PRO A 200 9.58 -13.49 32.25
N ALA A 201 8.99 -14.42 31.51
CA ALA A 201 9.72 -15.13 30.47
C ALA A 201 10.14 -14.14 29.37
N THR A 202 11.44 -14.03 29.10
CA THR A 202 11.94 -13.34 27.91
C THR A 202 11.31 -13.98 26.67
N PRO A 203 10.60 -13.23 25.81
CA PRO A 203 9.91 -13.81 24.67
C PRO A 203 10.92 -14.43 23.71
N ALA A 204 10.75 -15.71 23.41
CA ALA A 204 11.53 -16.40 22.39
C ALA A 204 11.31 -15.74 21.01
N ARG A 205 12.38 -15.76 20.20
CA ARG A 205 12.50 -15.20 18.84
C ARG A 205 11.18 -15.14 18.04
N ARG A 206 10.62 -13.92 17.96
CA ARG A 206 9.38 -13.59 17.25
C ARG A 206 9.56 -13.39 15.75
N ASN A 207 8.67 -13.98 14.94
CA ASN A 207 8.61 -13.80 13.48
C ASN A 207 7.44 -12.86 13.11
N LYS A 208 7.73 -11.93 12.19
CA LYS A 208 7.02 -10.67 11.95
C LYS A 208 6.03 -10.75 10.78
N SER A 209 4.73 -10.66 11.01
CA SER A 209 3.77 -10.11 10.02
C SER A 209 2.36 -9.92 10.58
N SER A 210 2.08 -8.71 11.05
CA SER A 210 0.73 -8.14 11.04
C SER A 210 0.86 -6.64 11.21
N LEU A 211 0.64 -5.90 10.11
CA LEU A 211 0.56 -4.44 10.06
C LEU A 211 -0.35 -3.91 11.19
N PHE A 212 -1.41 -4.67 11.51
CA PHE A 212 -2.49 -4.30 12.42
C PHE A 212 -2.29 -4.64 13.89
N ARG A 213 -1.45 -5.63 14.21
CA ARG A 213 -1.15 -5.91 15.62
C ARG A 213 -0.23 -4.87 16.25
N LYS A 214 0.43 -4.05 15.43
CA LYS A 214 1.28 -2.98 15.89
C LYS A 214 0.53 -1.67 16.10
N TYR A 215 -0.62 -1.43 15.44
CA TYR A 215 -1.34 -0.15 15.62
C TYR A 215 -1.92 0.05 17.02
N SER A 216 -2.15 -1.01 17.82
CA SER A 216 -2.50 -0.86 19.24
C SER A 216 -1.29 -0.54 20.14
N ARG A 217 -0.06 -0.62 19.60
CA ARG A 217 1.20 -0.26 20.26
C ARG A 217 1.96 0.83 19.54
N VAL A 218 1.34 1.51 18.58
CA VAL A 218 2.00 2.62 17.88
C VAL A 218 1.56 3.95 18.44
N ARG A 219 2.50 4.89 18.53
CA ARG A 219 2.23 6.27 18.87
C ARG A 219 2.23 7.08 17.57
N LEU A 220 1.15 7.79 17.29
CA LEU A 220 1.11 8.76 16.18
C LEU A 220 2.14 9.86 16.47
N THR A 221 3.10 10.03 15.58
CA THR A 221 4.22 10.98 15.72
C THR A 221 4.21 12.04 14.62
N PHE A 222 3.54 11.76 13.51
CA PHE A 222 3.30 12.71 12.44
C PHE A 222 1.91 12.47 11.85
N ASN A 223 1.16 13.56 11.68
CA ASN A 223 -0.16 13.54 11.05
C ASN A 223 -0.29 14.81 10.22
N GLU A 224 -0.41 14.66 8.92
CA GLU A 224 -0.55 15.72 7.95
C GLU A 224 -1.85 15.51 7.18
N ARG A 225 -2.72 16.52 7.25
CA ARG A 225 -4.02 16.60 6.58
C ARG A 225 -4.09 17.75 5.59
N PHE A 226 -3.00 18.51 5.45
CA PHE A 226 -2.89 19.61 4.49
C PHE A 226 -3.96 20.69 4.66
N ASP A 227 -4.35 20.95 5.92
CA ASP A 227 -5.36 21.96 6.31
C ASP A 227 -4.81 23.41 6.28
N TRP A 228 -3.60 23.62 5.77
CA TRP A 228 -2.98 24.95 5.62
C TRP A 228 -3.33 25.55 4.27
N ASN A 229 -3.41 26.87 4.16
CA ASN A 229 -3.72 27.57 2.90
C ASN A 229 -2.47 28.09 2.19
N LYS A 230 -1.41 28.34 2.96
CA LYS A 230 -0.13 28.87 2.49
C LYS A 230 1.00 27.96 2.94
N GLN A 231 2.00 27.79 2.09
CA GLN A 231 3.11 26.89 2.40
C GLN A 231 3.92 27.37 3.62
N GLU A 232 3.98 28.68 3.86
CA GLU A 232 4.67 29.26 5.02
C GLU A 232 4.03 28.89 6.36
N GLU A 233 2.76 28.49 6.34
CA GLU A 233 2.02 27.99 7.51
C GLU A 233 2.22 26.47 7.69
N SER A 234 2.86 25.81 6.72
CA SER A 234 3.05 24.37 6.70
C SER A 234 4.34 23.93 7.41
N ARG A 235 4.44 22.63 7.70
CA ARG A 235 5.68 21.98 8.16
C ARG A 235 6.63 21.60 7.00
N TRP A 236 6.31 22.04 5.78
CA TRP A 236 6.98 21.63 4.55
C TRP A 236 7.80 22.77 3.95
N SER A 237 9.08 22.51 3.72
CA SER A 237 10.00 23.43 3.06
C SER A 237 10.09 23.11 1.57
N ALA A 238 10.07 24.14 0.72
CA ALA A 238 10.29 24.00 -0.72
C ALA A 238 11.76 23.72 -1.04
N GLY A 239 11.99 22.97 -2.11
CA GLY A 239 13.34 22.62 -2.56
C GLY A 239 13.91 21.37 -1.88
N PHE A 240 15.07 20.93 -2.36
CA PHE A 240 15.82 19.84 -1.77
C PHE A 240 16.50 20.28 -0.47
N HIS A 241 16.55 19.36 0.49
CA HIS A 241 17.32 19.56 1.71
C HIS A 241 18.79 19.21 1.50
N SER A 242 19.67 19.95 2.16
CA SER A 242 21.09 19.66 2.27
C SER A 242 21.58 19.91 3.69
N GLY A 243 22.47 19.07 4.19
CA GLY A 243 23.08 19.27 5.51
C GLY A 243 23.98 20.50 5.63
N ASN A 244 24.26 21.19 4.52
CA ASN A 244 24.88 22.50 4.55
C ASN A 244 23.84 23.58 4.19
N PRO A 245 23.41 24.42 5.16
CA PRO A 245 22.36 25.43 4.94
C PRO A 245 22.79 26.56 3.99
N ARG A 246 24.08 26.63 3.61
CA ARG A 246 24.56 27.58 2.59
C ARG A 246 24.31 27.11 1.16
N LEU A 247 23.95 25.84 0.96
CA LEU A 247 23.66 25.32 -0.36
C LEU A 247 22.23 25.68 -0.79
N VAL A 248 22.08 26.01 -2.06
CA VAL A 248 20.78 26.32 -2.65
C VAL A 248 19.91 25.07 -2.65
N GLY A 249 18.72 25.16 -2.07
CA GLY A 249 17.74 24.06 -2.05
C GLY A 249 16.79 24.06 -3.25
N ASN A 250 16.44 25.24 -3.76
CA ASN A 250 15.56 25.35 -4.94
C ASN A 250 16.37 25.24 -6.25
N TYR A 251 16.43 24.02 -6.78
CA TYR A 251 17.06 23.71 -8.06
C TYR A 251 16.40 22.48 -8.69
N SER A 252 16.56 22.31 -9.99
CA SER A 252 16.18 21.09 -10.74
C SER A 252 17.41 20.29 -11.13
N TYR A 253 17.26 19.14 -11.78
CA TYR A 253 18.43 18.45 -12.37
C TYR A 253 18.58 18.75 -13.86
N VAL A 254 19.82 18.67 -14.36
CA VAL A 254 20.09 18.85 -15.80
C VAL A 254 19.42 17.78 -16.66
N ASN A 255 19.22 16.58 -16.11
CA ASN A 255 18.56 15.44 -16.75
C ASN A 255 17.04 15.41 -16.52
N GLU A 256 16.43 16.52 -16.13
CA GLU A 256 14.99 16.71 -15.98
C GLU A 256 14.48 17.85 -16.88
N LEU A 257 13.19 17.86 -17.21
CA LEU A 257 12.57 18.82 -18.14
C LEU A 257 11.69 19.89 -17.47
N GLN A 258 11.56 19.85 -16.14
CA GLN A 258 10.82 20.83 -15.35
C GLN A 258 11.74 21.64 -14.42
N ALA A 259 11.42 22.91 -14.22
CA ALA A 259 11.97 23.76 -13.17
C ALA A 259 11.20 23.55 -11.85
N ASN A 260 11.91 23.34 -10.74
CA ASN A 260 11.34 23.46 -9.41
C ASN A 260 11.11 24.96 -9.11
N ASN A 261 9.87 25.30 -8.72
CA ASN A 261 9.35 26.67 -8.66
C ASN A 261 9.17 27.17 -7.22
N ASN A 262 10.05 26.73 -6.31
CA ASN A 262 10.09 27.18 -4.93
C ASN A 262 8.73 27.06 -4.21
N GLY A 263 8.01 25.97 -4.46
CA GLY A 263 6.73 25.67 -3.84
C GLY A 263 5.50 26.30 -4.50
N ARG A 264 5.67 27.15 -5.53
CA ARG A 264 4.55 27.83 -6.20
C ARG A 264 3.68 26.89 -7.05
N ASN A 265 4.16 25.69 -7.34
CA ASN A 265 3.41 24.63 -7.98
C ASN A 265 2.75 23.70 -6.96
N VAL A 266 2.80 24.03 -5.67
CA VAL A 266 2.15 23.29 -4.59
C VAL A 266 0.92 24.06 -4.12
N SER A 267 -0.20 23.37 -4.02
CA SER A 267 -1.44 23.92 -3.50
C SER A 267 -2.14 22.93 -2.58
N THR A 268 -2.98 23.42 -1.69
CA THR A 268 -3.86 22.63 -0.84
C THR A 268 -5.30 23.09 -1.05
N SER A 269 -6.22 22.14 -1.21
CA SER A 269 -7.67 22.40 -1.31
C SER A 269 -8.40 21.21 -0.71
N ASP A 270 -9.39 21.48 0.14
CA ASP A 270 -10.23 20.45 0.77
C ASP A 270 -9.42 19.33 1.46
N GLY A 271 -8.31 19.70 2.11
CA GLY A 271 -7.40 18.77 2.79
C GLY A 271 -6.52 17.94 1.84
N ILE A 272 -6.47 18.25 0.55
CA ILE A 272 -5.64 17.53 -0.43
C ILE A 272 -4.49 18.42 -0.88
N LEU A 273 -3.26 17.97 -0.64
CA LEU A 273 -2.06 18.51 -1.27
C LEU A 273 -2.04 18.14 -2.74
N THR A 274 -1.75 19.10 -3.61
CA THR A 274 -1.49 18.87 -5.04
C THR A 274 -0.15 19.49 -5.45
N ILE A 275 0.71 18.71 -6.10
CA ILE A 275 1.85 19.23 -6.87
C ILE A 275 1.42 19.26 -8.35
N HIS A 276 1.38 20.46 -8.94
CA HIS A 276 1.02 20.68 -10.33
C HIS A 276 2.27 20.73 -11.20
N THR A 277 2.42 19.80 -12.13
CA THR A 277 3.40 19.91 -13.21
C THR A 277 2.71 20.49 -14.43
N VAL A 278 3.12 21.68 -14.86
CA VAL A 278 2.43 22.46 -15.91
C VAL A 278 3.42 23.08 -16.89
N GLU A 279 2.96 23.37 -18.10
CA GLU A 279 3.70 24.18 -19.08
C GLU A 279 3.81 25.62 -18.56
N LEU A 280 5.01 25.99 -18.17
CA LEU A 280 5.35 27.30 -17.64
C LEU A 280 6.83 27.55 -17.89
N PRO A 281 7.18 28.20 -19.02
CA PRO A 281 8.56 28.50 -19.35
C PRO A 281 9.25 29.30 -18.25
N SER A 282 10.39 28.81 -17.79
CA SER A 282 11.14 29.43 -16.70
C SER A 282 12.63 29.14 -16.76
N ARG A 283 13.42 30.10 -16.27
CA ARG A 283 14.86 29.96 -16.06
C ARG A 283 15.12 29.58 -14.61
N SER A 284 15.84 28.50 -14.37
CA SER A 284 16.15 28.05 -13.01
C SER A 284 17.55 27.43 -12.92
N LEU A 285 18.05 27.27 -11.69
CA LEU A 285 19.28 26.54 -11.43
C LEU A 285 19.05 25.04 -11.61
N ALA A 286 20.02 24.39 -12.25
CA ALA A 286 20.07 22.96 -12.49
C ALA A 286 21.35 22.38 -11.87
N TRP A 287 21.23 21.32 -11.08
CA TRP A 287 22.39 20.58 -10.58
C TRP A 287 22.90 19.61 -11.64
N ASP A 288 24.17 19.78 -12.00
CA ASP A 288 24.96 18.89 -12.84
C ASP A 288 26.02 18.21 -11.97
N VAL A 289 26.15 16.88 -12.09
CA VAL A 289 27.10 16.11 -11.30
C VAL A 289 28.57 16.44 -11.57
N GLN A 290 28.90 16.98 -12.75
CA GLN A 290 30.25 17.39 -13.14
C GLN A 290 30.48 18.89 -12.97
N LYS A 291 29.47 19.71 -13.29
CA LYS A 291 29.60 21.18 -13.33
C LYS A 291 29.08 21.90 -12.09
N GLY A 292 28.40 21.21 -11.19
CA GLY A 292 27.67 21.83 -10.09
C GLY A 292 26.43 22.56 -10.60
N PHE A 293 26.12 23.73 -10.04
CA PHE A 293 24.95 24.50 -10.46
C PHE A 293 25.19 25.23 -11.79
N VAL A 294 24.29 25.00 -12.74
CA VAL A 294 24.23 25.70 -14.03
C VAL A 294 22.85 26.30 -14.22
N GLU A 295 22.73 27.38 -14.98
CA GLU A 295 21.41 27.89 -15.36
C GLU A 295 20.87 27.12 -16.57
N LYS A 296 19.58 26.78 -16.53
CA LYS A 296 18.88 26.07 -17.61
C LYS A 296 17.50 26.68 -17.83
N GLN A 297 17.10 26.73 -19.10
CA GLN A 297 15.73 27.03 -19.51
C GLN A 297 14.90 25.76 -19.48
N TYR A 298 13.70 25.86 -18.93
CA TYR A 298 12.73 24.77 -18.80
C TYR A 298 11.40 25.23 -19.38
N GLU A 299 10.69 24.32 -20.05
CA GLU A 299 9.34 24.58 -20.59
C GLU A 299 8.23 24.24 -19.59
N TYR A 300 8.56 23.42 -18.58
CA TYR A 300 7.63 22.99 -17.55
C TYR A 300 8.08 23.49 -16.17
N ALA A 301 7.12 23.71 -15.28
CA ALA A 301 7.36 23.95 -13.86
C ALA A 301 6.72 22.84 -13.02
N SER A 302 7.37 22.49 -11.92
CA SER A 302 6.88 21.57 -10.90
C SER A 302 7.52 21.93 -9.55
N ASP A 303 7.46 21.05 -8.56
CA ASP A 303 8.10 21.29 -7.27
C ASP A 303 8.52 20.01 -6.53
N VAL A 304 9.42 20.25 -5.58
CA VAL A 304 9.76 19.34 -4.48
C VAL A 304 9.52 20.06 -3.15
N ILE A 305 8.93 19.34 -2.20
CA ILE A 305 8.77 19.80 -0.81
C ILE A 305 9.20 18.70 0.16
N GLN A 306 9.64 19.08 1.36
CA GLN A 306 10.18 18.14 2.34
C GLN A 306 9.99 18.61 3.79
N THR A 307 10.13 17.69 4.76
CA THR A 307 9.94 17.95 6.20
C THR A 307 11.23 18.03 7.02
N SER A 308 12.41 18.11 6.42
CA SER A 308 13.72 17.99 7.05
C SER A 308 13.93 18.90 8.28
N ALA A 309 13.32 20.08 8.28
CA ALA A 309 13.37 21.05 9.37
C ALA A 309 12.36 20.77 10.50
N ALA A 310 11.24 20.10 10.20
CA ALA A 310 10.10 19.97 11.11
C ALA A 310 9.88 18.53 11.61
N PHE A 311 10.21 17.52 10.80
CA PHE A 311 9.97 16.12 11.13
C PHE A 311 11.01 15.19 10.50
N ARG A 312 11.58 14.35 11.36
CA ARG A 312 12.42 13.20 11.03
C ARG A 312 12.07 12.07 11.96
N GLN A 313 12.14 10.85 11.44
CA GLN A 313 11.93 9.68 12.27
C GLN A 313 12.81 8.52 11.80
N LYS A 314 13.28 7.74 12.77
CA LYS A 314 13.94 6.46 12.56
C LYS A 314 12.94 5.36 12.90
N TYR A 315 12.73 4.43 11.98
CA TYR A 315 11.76 3.32 12.11
C TYR A 315 10.31 3.76 12.22
N GLY A 316 9.42 2.79 12.40
CA GLY A 316 7.99 3.00 12.56
C GLY A 316 7.22 2.65 11.29
N VAL A 317 6.01 3.19 11.19
CA VAL A 317 5.13 3.01 10.04
C VAL A 317 4.91 4.37 9.40
N PHE A 318 5.08 4.46 8.08
CA PHE A 318 4.81 5.65 7.29
C PHE A 318 3.73 5.30 6.28
N SER A 319 2.64 6.05 6.25
CA SER A 319 1.53 5.79 5.36
C SER A 319 1.02 7.06 4.72
N ALA A 320 0.66 6.98 3.45
CA ALA A 320 0.10 8.10 2.70
C ALA A 320 -1.01 7.63 1.77
N LYS A 321 -2.06 8.44 1.63
CA LYS A 321 -3.14 8.23 0.67
C LYS A 321 -2.91 9.10 -0.55
N ILE A 322 -2.61 8.46 -1.68
CA ILE A 322 -2.08 9.11 -2.88
C ILE A 322 -2.88 8.71 -4.11
N ARG A 323 -3.08 9.66 -5.02
CA ARG A 323 -3.41 9.42 -6.43
C ARG A 323 -2.54 10.33 -7.31
N CYS A 324 -2.39 10.00 -8.59
CA CYS A 324 -1.70 10.86 -9.53
C CYS A 324 -2.24 10.75 -10.96
N SER A 325 -1.80 11.66 -11.82
CA SER A 325 -2.15 11.69 -13.24
C SER A 325 -1.03 12.33 -14.08
N GLY A 326 -1.01 12.01 -15.37
CA GLY A 326 0.03 12.44 -16.30
C GLY A 326 1.15 11.42 -16.43
N SER A 327 1.68 11.25 -17.63
CA SER A 327 2.74 10.28 -17.95
C SER A 327 4.12 10.79 -17.52
N ILE A 328 4.23 11.25 -16.28
CA ILE A 328 5.45 11.81 -15.69
C ILE A 328 5.78 11.11 -14.37
N HIS A 329 6.91 11.47 -13.76
CA HIS A 329 7.32 10.85 -12.52
C HIS A 329 6.75 11.60 -11.31
N HIS A 330 6.21 10.84 -10.35
CA HIS A 330 5.70 11.35 -9.08
C HIS A 330 6.23 10.51 -7.93
N ALA A 331 6.72 11.10 -6.85
CA ALA A 331 7.33 10.34 -5.77
C ALA A 331 7.02 10.88 -4.36
N LEU A 332 6.91 9.94 -3.42
CA LEU A 332 6.97 10.14 -1.97
C LEU A 332 8.10 9.26 -1.43
N TRP A 333 9.07 9.88 -0.76
CA TRP A 333 10.30 9.23 -0.35
C TRP A 333 10.78 9.68 1.03
N LEU A 334 11.72 8.92 1.58
CA LEU A 334 12.46 9.22 2.81
C LEU A 334 13.95 9.37 2.50
N SER A 335 14.59 10.41 3.05
CA SER A 335 16.03 10.64 2.90
C SER A 335 16.67 11.25 4.15
N GLY A 336 18.00 11.12 4.25
CA GLY A 336 18.83 11.74 5.30
C GLY A 336 19.53 13.01 4.81
N GLU A 337 20.55 13.46 5.54
CA GLU A 337 21.36 14.65 5.18
C GLU A 337 22.13 14.52 3.87
N LYS A 338 22.42 13.27 3.49
CA LYS A 338 23.11 12.92 2.25
C LYS A 338 22.09 12.33 1.27
N LYS A 339 22.45 12.28 -0.01
CA LYS A 339 21.63 11.66 -1.08
C LYS A 339 21.24 10.21 -0.78
N LEU A 340 22.03 9.52 0.04
CA LEU A 340 21.79 8.16 0.48
C LEU A 340 21.97 8.08 2.00
N PRO A 341 21.18 7.25 2.70
CA PRO A 341 20.19 6.29 2.19
C PRO A 341 18.90 6.96 1.69
N HIS A 342 18.25 6.33 0.71
CA HIS A 342 16.99 6.79 0.11
C HIS A 342 15.96 5.68 0.10
N ILE A 343 14.71 5.96 0.47
CA ILE A 343 13.61 5.00 0.42
C ILE A 343 12.45 5.60 -0.38
N ASN A 344 12.04 4.94 -1.46
CA ASN A 344 10.78 5.24 -2.15
C ASN A 344 9.64 4.51 -1.45
N ILE A 345 8.74 5.25 -0.81
CA ILE A 345 7.46 4.70 -0.34
C ILE A 345 6.52 4.51 -1.54
N PHE A 346 6.53 5.49 -2.44
CA PHE A 346 5.78 5.51 -3.69
C PHE A 346 6.60 6.22 -4.76
N HIS A 347 6.71 5.64 -5.95
CA HIS A 347 7.23 6.33 -7.14
C HIS A 347 6.48 5.85 -8.38
N PHE A 348 5.64 6.71 -8.96
CA PHE A 348 5.04 6.47 -10.27
C PHE A 348 6.00 6.91 -11.37
N ASP A 349 6.24 6.08 -12.39
CA ASP A 349 7.16 6.36 -13.50
C ASP A 349 6.46 6.82 -14.80
N GLY A 350 5.18 7.18 -14.71
CA GLY A 350 4.32 7.48 -15.85
C GLY A 350 3.47 6.30 -16.31
N ASN A 351 3.77 5.07 -15.85
CA ASN A 351 3.02 3.86 -16.21
C ASN A 351 2.87 2.87 -15.04
N ASN A 352 3.93 2.67 -14.26
CA ASN A 352 4.01 1.73 -13.16
C ASN A 352 4.33 2.43 -11.84
N ILE A 353 4.01 1.77 -10.74
CA ILE A 353 4.43 2.18 -9.40
C ILE A 353 5.66 1.37 -9.02
N THR A 354 6.74 2.04 -8.65
CA THR A 354 7.93 1.44 -8.08
C THR A 354 8.10 1.85 -6.62
N MET A 355 8.75 0.98 -5.86
CA MET A 355 9.03 1.18 -4.44
C MET A 355 10.28 0.40 -4.07
N GLY A 356 10.99 0.85 -3.05
CA GLY A 356 12.27 0.24 -2.68
C GLY A 356 13.21 1.19 -1.96
N ASN A 357 14.44 0.75 -1.77
CA ASN A 357 15.50 1.52 -1.12
C ASN A 357 16.80 1.46 -1.91
N ALA A 358 17.57 2.54 -1.80
CA ALA A 358 18.87 2.66 -2.43
C ALA A 358 19.96 2.92 -1.40
N ASN A 359 21.12 2.31 -1.61
CA ASN A 359 22.38 2.64 -0.95
C ASN A 359 23.48 2.92 -1.98
N GLN A 360 24.73 3.04 -1.53
CA GLN A 360 25.88 3.39 -2.39
C GLN A 360 26.19 2.37 -3.49
N HIS A 361 25.70 1.13 -3.36
CA HIS A 361 26.10 0.00 -4.22
C HIS A 361 24.94 -0.70 -4.93
N LYS A 362 23.69 -0.51 -4.46
CA LYS A 362 22.54 -1.25 -4.96
C LYS A 362 21.24 -0.46 -4.75
N MET A 363 20.34 -0.55 -5.73
CA MET A 363 18.93 -0.25 -5.59
C MET A 363 18.17 -1.58 -5.46
N ASP A 364 17.40 -1.73 -4.41
CA ASP A 364 16.54 -2.88 -4.15
C ASP A 364 15.08 -2.42 -4.19
N GLY A 365 14.18 -3.18 -4.83
CA GLY A 365 12.81 -2.72 -5.01
C GLY A 365 11.91 -3.64 -5.83
N LEU A 366 10.68 -3.18 -6.01
CA LEU A 366 9.64 -3.84 -6.79
C LEU A 366 8.93 -2.83 -7.69
N THR A 367 8.63 -3.26 -8.92
CA THR A 367 7.69 -2.59 -9.82
C THR A 367 6.31 -3.25 -9.73
N ILE A 368 5.26 -2.44 -9.65
CA ILE A 368 3.86 -2.82 -9.53
C ILE A 368 3.07 -2.22 -10.70
N ASN A 369 2.17 -3.02 -11.28
CA ASN A 369 1.21 -2.57 -12.29
C ASN A 369 -0.20 -3.10 -12.02
N GLY A 370 -1.20 -2.65 -12.79
CA GLY A 370 -2.59 -3.11 -12.66
C GLY A 370 -3.42 -2.39 -11.59
N ILE A 371 -2.90 -1.27 -11.06
CA ILE A 371 -3.61 -0.31 -10.21
C ILE A 371 -3.83 0.98 -11.03
N PRO A 372 -5.06 1.53 -11.14
CA PRO A 372 -5.29 2.83 -11.74
C PRO A 372 -4.74 3.92 -10.84
N GLU A 373 -3.74 4.62 -11.33
CA GLU A 373 -3.03 5.73 -10.70
C GLU A 373 -3.94 6.91 -10.35
N SER A 374 -5.02 7.11 -11.11
CA SER A 374 -6.00 8.18 -10.90
C SER A 374 -6.96 7.94 -9.73
N GLN A 375 -6.96 6.75 -9.13
CA GLN A 375 -7.73 6.44 -7.93
C GLN A 375 -6.84 6.50 -6.69
N PHE A 376 -7.42 6.88 -5.55
CA PHE A 376 -6.67 6.88 -4.29
C PHE A 376 -6.34 5.47 -3.81
N TYR A 377 -5.08 5.27 -3.46
CA TYR A 377 -4.59 4.10 -2.72
C TYR A 377 -3.77 4.54 -1.53
N ILE A 378 -3.71 3.70 -0.51
CA ILE A 378 -2.86 3.92 0.66
C ILE A 378 -1.57 3.13 0.47
N TYR A 379 -0.44 3.84 0.40
CA TYR A 379 0.89 3.27 0.33
C TYR A 379 1.52 3.32 1.72
N THR A 380 1.97 2.18 2.22
CA THR A 380 2.51 2.07 3.58
C THR A 380 3.87 1.42 3.56
N LEU A 381 4.81 2.02 4.28
CA LEU A 381 6.11 1.45 4.63
C LEU A 381 6.13 1.11 6.13
N GLU A 382 6.31 -0.15 6.47
CA GLU A 382 6.75 -0.58 7.79
C GLU A 382 8.28 -0.66 7.80
N TRP A 383 8.92 0.16 8.61
CA TRP A 383 10.36 0.21 8.78
C TRP A 383 10.73 -0.21 10.21
N THR A 384 11.42 -1.34 10.31
CA THR A 384 11.96 -1.87 11.56
C THR A 384 13.48 -1.87 11.52
N PRO A 385 14.19 -2.05 12.65
CA PRO A 385 15.65 -2.17 12.65
C PRO A 385 16.23 -3.25 11.72
N ARG A 386 15.42 -4.25 11.35
CA ARG A 386 15.87 -5.42 10.56
C ARG A 386 15.25 -5.52 9.17
N ALA A 387 14.23 -4.74 8.84
CA ALA A 387 13.50 -4.92 7.58
C ALA A 387 12.69 -3.68 7.20
N LEU A 388 12.53 -3.51 5.90
CA LEU A 388 11.56 -2.63 5.25
C LEU A 388 10.47 -3.50 4.61
N VAL A 389 9.21 -3.10 4.75
CA VAL A 389 8.05 -3.83 4.22
C VAL A 389 7.06 -2.83 3.64
N TRP A 390 6.66 -3.04 2.40
CA TRP A 390 5.72 -2.18 1.71
C TRP A 390 4.37 -2.84 1.57
N TYR A 391 3.33 -2.02 1.68
CA TYR A 391 1.96 -2.39 1.51
C TYR A 391 1.26 -1.43 0.54
N VAL A 392 0.31 -1.97 -0.21
CA VAL A 392 -0.70 -1.19 -0.92
C VAL A 392 -2.06 -1.59 -0.38
N ASN A 393 -2.76 -0.62 0.22
CA ASN A 393 -3.86 -0.85 1.13
C ASN A 393 -3.45 -1.94 2.15
N ASN A 394 -4.20 -3.04 2.24
CA ASN A 394 -3.93 -4.14 3.17
C ASN A 394 -2.88 -5.15 2.72
N LEU A 395 -2.42 -5.10 1.47
CA LEU A 395 -1.63 -6.17 0.87
C LEU A 395 -0.13 -5.90 1.03
N GLU A 396 0.61 -6.80 1.66
CA GLU A 396 2.08 -6.80 1.61
C GLU A 396 2.51 -7.07 0.17
N VAL A 397 3.23 -6.12 -0.42
CA VAL A 397 3.66 -6.20 -1.82
C VAL A 397 5.15 -6.48 -1.95
N TYR A 398 5.95 -6.02 -0.99
CA TYR A 398 7.41 -6.17 -1.04
C TYR A 398 8.02 -6.12 0.36
N ARG A 399 9.12 -6.85 0.55
CA ARG A 399 9.88 -6.91 1.81
C ARG A 399 11.36 -7.08 1.49
N THR A 400 12.20 -6.33 2.19
CA THR A 400 13.65 -6.53 2.15
C THR A 400 14.30 -6.37 3.53
N THR A 401 15.39 -7.10 3.74
CA THR A 401 16.31 -6.96 4.88
C THR A 401 17.61 -6.26 4.48
N GLU A 402 17.77 -5.96 3.19
CA GLU A 402 18.96 -5.33 2.65
C GLU A 402 18.93 -3.81 2.84
N ASN A 403 20.08 -3.24 3.22
CA ASN A 403 20.29 -1.80 3.25
C ASN A 403 19.25 -1.03 4.08
N VAL A 404 18.78 -1.63 5.17
CA VAL A 404 17.82 -1.03 6.10
C VAL A 404 18.47 0.16 6.79
N PRO A 405 18.00 1.41 6.57
CA PRO A 405 18.63 2.58 7.15
C PRO A 405 18.60 2.55 8.67
N GLN A 406 19.66 3.08 9.29
CA GLN A 406 19.87 3.07 10.75
C GLN A 406 19.91 4.49 11.33
N GLU A 407 19.50 5.50 10.56
CA GLU A 407 19.44 6.90 10.94
C GLU A 407 18.03 7.46 10.73
N ALA A 408 17.72 8.62 11.30
CA ALA A 408 16.42 9.25 11.13
C ALA A 408 16.32 9.92 9.75
N LEU A 409 15.21 9.69 9.06
CA LEU A 409 14.95 10.23 7.73
C LEU A 409 13.78 11.21 7.77
N TYR A 410 13.82 12.22 6.90
CA TYR A 410 12.71 13.14 6.66
C TYR A 410 11.87 12.69 5.46
N ILE A 411 10.66 13.23 5.34
CA ILE A 411 9.74 12.93 4.24
C ILE A 411 9.93 13.95 3.12
N GLY A 412 9.99 13.49 1.87
CA GLY A 412 10.01 14.33 0.68
C GLY A 412 8.98 13.90 -0.36
N ILE A 413 8.44 14.88 -1.10
CA ILE A 413 7.46 14.68 -2.15
C ILE A 413 7.87 15.53 -3.36
N ASN A 414 7.84 14.96 -4.55
CA ASN A 414 8.09 15.74 -5.77
C ASN A 414 7.41 15.14 -7.00
N SER A 415 7.35 15.95 -8.05
CA SER A 415 7.05 15.50 -9.41
C SER A 415 8.15 15.96 -10.37
N PHE A 416 8.49 15.14 -11.36
CA PHE A 416 9.54 15.46 -12.31
C PHE A 416 9.32 14.77 -13.66
N ILE A 417 9.96 15.31 -14.69
CA ILE A 417 9.91 14.82 -16.06
C ILE A 417 11.34 14.44 -16.46
N PRO A 418 11.66 13.15 -16.62
CA PRO A 418 12.98 12.74 -17.11
C PRO A 418 13.29 13.29 -18.50
N ALA A 419 14.55 13.64 -18.78
CA ALA A 419 14.95 14.17 -20.09
C ALA A 419 14.76 13.22 -21.29
N LYS A 420 14.53 11.93 -21.04
CA LYS A 420 14.36 10.90 -22.08
C LYS A 420 12.90 10.48 -22.27
N THR A 421 11.94 11.22 -21.71
CA THR A 421 10.51 10.96 -21.87
C THR A 421 9.85 12.10 -22.62
N GLU A 422 8.70 11.84 -23.26
CA GLU A 422 7.84 12.92 -23.76
C GLU A 422 7.34 13.74 -22.57
N PRO A 423 7.54 15.06 -22.56
CA PRO A 423 7.07 15.88 -21.47
C PRO A 423 5.54 16.01 -21.52
N ALA A 424 4.91 16.02 -20.35
CA ALA A 424 3.48 16.19 -20.22
C ALA A 424 3.15 16.91 -18.90
N PRO A 425 2.01 17.61 -18.82
CA PRO A 425 1.45 18.02 -17.54
C PRO A 425 1.08 16.81 -16.67
N GLY A 426 1.04 17.01 -15.36
CA GLY A 426 0.64 15.97 -14.42
C GLY A 426 0.34 16.52 -13.04
N LYS A 427 -0.34 15.72 -12.22
CA LYS A 427 -0.72 16.07 -10.85
C LYS A 427 -0.41 14.92 -9.91
N LEU A 428 0.30 15.22 -8.82
CA LEU A 428 0.41 14.34 -7.67
C LEU A 428 -0.49 14.88 -6.58
N GLU A 429 -1.42 14.05 -6.10
CA GLU A 429 -2.39 14.42 -5.07
C GLU A 429 -2.23 13.54 -3.84
N VAL A 430 -2.11 14.16 -2.67
CA VAL A 430 -1.94 13.47 -1.38
C VAL A 430 -3.01 13.98 -0.42
N ASP A 431 -3.88 13.07 0.04
CA ASP A 431 -4.98 13.36 0.96
C ASP A 431 -4.46 13.47 2.40
N TRP A 432 -3.64 12.51 2.84
CA TRP A 432 -2.98 12.61 4.14
C TRP A 432 -1.67 11.83 4.17
N ILE A 433 -0.80 12.22 5.10
CA ILE A 433 0.41 11.48 5.48
C ILE A 433 0.41 11.29 6.98
N LYS A 434 0.64 10.06 7.42
CA LYS A 434 0.75 9.72 8.83
C LYS A 434 2.01 8.89 9.06
N ALA A 435 2.72 9.20 10.14
CA ALA A 435 3.79 8.37 10.65
C ALA A 435 3.51 7.99 12.10
N TRP A 436 3.86 6.77 12.44
CA TRP A 436 3.76 6.26 13.80
C TRP A 436 5.06 5.62 14.22
N GLU A 437 5.41 5.78 15.49
CA GLU A 437 6.47 5.03 16.15
C GLU A 437 5.88 3.75 16.74
N VAL A 438 6.55 2.61 16.57
CA VAL A 438 6.13 1.36 17.21
C VAL A 438 6.77 1.31 18.60
N ARG A 439 5.97 1.34 19.67
CA ARG A 439 6.49 1.15 21.05
C ARG A 439 6.98 -0.29 21.19
N GLU A 440 8.20 -0.47 21.69
CA GLU A 440 8.80 -1.79 21.94
C GLU A 440 8.13 -2.53 23.10
#